data_AF-A0A9D6J265-F1
#
_entry.id   AF-A0A9D6J265-F1
#
_cell.length_a   1.000
_cell.length_b   1.000
_cell.length_c   1.000
_cell.angle_alpha   90.00
_cell.angle_beta   90.00
_cell.angle_gamma   90.00
#
_symmetry.space_group_name_H-M   'P 1'
#
loop_
_entity.id
_entity.type
_entity.pdbx_description
1 polymer ?
#
loop_
_entity_poly.entity_id
_entity_poly.type
_entity_poly.pdbx_seq_one_letter_code
_entity_poly.pdbx_strand_id
1 'polypeptide(L)'
;MDALNRTVERLGRVEAGRLAIGGAPEGFDALLLAALAKQGRQVVFVARDDVGLAKRADALQFFAPALECLQFPAWDCLPYDRVSPRAELVSRRIDTLTRLLEPGADKEGDKGRVILTTVSALLQRVPPRRSFAGATLALKP
;
A
#
# COMPACT_ATOMS: atom_id res chain seq x y z
N MET A 1 -13.68 4.77 -19.43
CA MET A 1 -12.85 5.76 -18.70
C MET A 1 -13.69 6.77 -17.93
N ASP A 2 -14.83 7.21 -18.44
CA ASP A 2 -15.69 8.22 -17.79
C ASP A 2 -16.18 7.84 -16.38
N ALA A 3 -16.53 6.57 -16.14
CA ALA A 3 -16.92 6.10 -14.81
C ALA A 3 -15.78 6.14 -13.78
N LEU A 4 -14.54 5.87 -14.22
CA LEU A 4 -13.34 5.95 -13.39
C LEU A 4 -13.07 7.40 -12.98
N ASN A 5 -13.05 8.33 -13.94
CA ASN A 5 -12.80 9.75 -13.69
C ASN A 5 -13.84 10.34 -12.73
N ARG A 6 -15.13 10.05 -12.94
CA ARG A 6 -16.19 10.47 -12.01
C ARG A 6 -15.99 9.92 -10.59
N THR A 7 -15.50 8.70 -10.46
CA THR A 7 -15.24 8.09 -9.14
C THR A 7 -14.05 8.76 -8.45
N VAL A 8 -12.98 9.03 -9.19
CA VAL A 8 -11.80 9.75 -8.70
C VAL A 8 -12.16 11.18 -8.27
N GLU A 9 -12.95 11.90 -9.06
CA GLU A 9 -13.45 13.23 -8.69
C GLU A 9 -14.31 13.20 -7.43
N ARG A 10 -15.20 12.21 -7.31
CA ARG A 10 -16.02 12.05 -6.10
C ARG A 10 -15.17 11.79 -4.87
N LEU A 11 -14.14 10.94 -4.98
CA LEU A 11 -13.17 10.71 -3.91
C LEU A 11 -12.36 11.97 -3.60
N GLY A 12 -12.10 12.81 -4.60
CA GLY A 12 -11.36 14.05 -4.42
C GLY A 12 -12.10 15.13 -3.64
N ARG A 13 -13.44 15.11 -3.66
CA ARG A 13 -14.31 16.07 -2.94
C ARG A 13 -14.58 15.70 -1.49
N VAL A 14 -14.20 14.50 -1.05
CA VAL A 14 -14.41 14.04 0.32
C VAL A 14 -13.14 14.33 1.11
N GLU A 15 -13.14 15.41 1.91
CA GLU A 15 -12.02 15.72 2.81
C GLU A 15 -11.96 14.76 4.01
N ALA A 16 -13.13 14.43 4.58
CA ALA A 16 -13.29 13.40 5.59
C ALA A 16 -14.67 12.75 5.45
N GLY A 17 -14.72 11.43 5.30
CA GLY A 17 -15.99 10.72 5.17
C GLY A 17 -15.84 9.31 4.60
N ARG A 18 -16.98 8.64 4.43
CA ARG A 18 -17.08 7.31 3.84
C ARG A 18 -17.83 7.39 2.53
N LEU A 19 -17.22 6.90 1.46
CA LEU A 19 -17.87 6.72 0.17
C LEU A 19 -17.94 5.22 -0.14
N ALA A 20 -19.16 4.69 -0.31
CA ALA A 20 -19.35 3.33 -0.80
C ALA A 20 -19.19 3.32 -2.34
N ILE A 21 -18.31 2.46 -2.83
CA ILE A 21 -18.08 2.22 -4.26
C ILE A 21 -18.43 0.75 -4.53
N GLY A 22 -19.25 0.50 -5.55
CA GLY A 22 -19.71 -0.83 -5.93
C GLY A 22 -20.19 -0.87 -7.38
N GLY A 23 -20.55 -2.07 -7.86
CA GLY A 23 -21.03 -2.27 -9.23
C GLY A 23 -19.93 -2.35 -10.29
N ALA A 24 -18.66 -2.47 -9.89
CA ALA A 24 -17.53 -2.68 -10.78
C ALA A 24 -17.10 -4.15 -10.81
N PRO A 25 -16.58 -4.65 -11.96
CA PRO A 25 -16.00 -5.99 -12.03
C PRO A 25 -14.71 -6.11 -11.20
N GLU A 26 -14.30 -7.34 -10.90
CA GLU A 26 -13.01 -7.62 -10.25
C GLU A 26 -11.85 -7.04 -11.08
N GLY A 27 -10.85 -6.45 -10.42
CA GLY A 27 -9.69 -5.82 -11.05
C GLY A 27 -9.86 -4.32 -11.37
N PHE A 28 -11.08 -3.77 -11.33
CA PHE A 28 -11.29 -2.33 -11.47
C PHE A 28 -10.67 -1.51 -10.33
N ASP A 29 -10.53 -2.12 -9.16
CA ASP A 29 -9.85 -1.55 -8.01
C ASP A 29 -8.40 -1.17 -8.32
N ALA A 30 -7.63 -2.00 -9.04
CA ALA A 30 -6.27 -1.67 -9.45
C ALA A 30 -6.21 -0.42 -10.34
N LEU A 31 -7.15 -0.27 -11.28
CA LEU A 31 -7.26 0.94 -12.11
C LEU A 31 -7.61 2.18 -11.28
N LEU A 32 -8.50 2.05 -10.30
CA LEU A 32 -8.87 3.13 -9.39
C LEU A 32 -7.68 3.55 -8.53
N LEU A 33 -6.96 2.60 -7.94
CA LEU A 33 -5.76 2.86 -7.15
C LEU A 33 -4.69 3.58 -8.00
N ALA A 34 -4.44 3.10 -9.22
CA ALA A 34 -3.50 3.72 -10.12
C ALA A 34 -3.92 5.15 -10.52
N ALA A 35 -5.21 5.39 -10.77
CA ALA A 35 -5.71 6.71 -11.12
C ALA A 35 -5.58 7.72 -9.95
N LEU A 36 -5.88 7.28 -8.73
CA LEU A 36 -5.70 8.11 -7.53
C LEU A 36 -4.22 8.45 -7.30
N ALA A 37 -3.34 7.46 -7.41
CA ALA A 37 -1.91 7.68 -7.20
C ALA A 37 -1.27 8.55 -8.30
N LYS A 38 -1.75 8.47 -9.55
CA LYS A 38 -1.35 9.40 -10.63
C LYS A 38 -1.71 10.86 -10.34
N GLN A 39 -2.67 11.14 -9.46
CA GLN A 39 -2.97 12.50 -8.98
C GLN A 39 -2.11 12.93 -7.78
N GLY A 40 -1.00 12.23 -7.50
CA GLY A 40 -0.12 12.53 -6.37
C GLY A 40 -0.63 11.99 -5.02
N ARG A 41 -1.76 11.26 -4.99
CA ARG A 41 -2.34 10.79 -3.73
C ARG A 41 -1.58 9.58 -3.17
N GLN A 42 -1.36 9.58 -1.87
CA GLN A 42 -0.91 8.41 -1.12
C GLN A 42 -2.12 7.53 -0.78
N VAL A 43 -2.14 6.28 -1.23
CA VAL A 43 -3.31 5.41 -1.12
C VAL A 43 -2.96 4.14 -0.37
N VAL A 44 -3.73 3.82 0.68
CA VAL A 44 -3.66 2.52 1.36
C VAL A 44 -4.86 1.68 0.93
N PHE A 45 -4.59 0.53 0.32
CA PHE A 45 -5.60 -0.47 0.01
C PHE A 45 -5.54 -1.60 1.03
N VAL A 46 -6.68 -1.92 1.63
CA VAL A 46 -6.82 -2.98 2.64
C VAL A 46 -7.58 -4.15 2.03
N ALA A 47 -6.86 -5.19 1.65
CA ALA A 47 -7.43 -6.45 1.21
C ALA A 47 -8.00 -7.25 2.39
N ARG A 48 -8.99 -8.11 2.09
CA ARG A 48 -9.55 -9.04 3.07
C ARG A 48 -8.51 -10.09 3.51
N ASP A 49 -7.75 -10.60 2.56
CA ASP A 49 -6.82 -11.72 2.71
C ASP A 49 -5.64 -11.58 1.73
N ASP A 50 -4.64 -12.45 1.88
CA ASP A 50 -3.39 -12.41 1.09
C ASP A 50 -3.62 -12.80 -0.38
N VAL A 51 -4.60 -13.67 -0.67
CA VAL A 51 -4.94 -14.04 -2.05
C VAL A 51 -5.49 -12.82 -2.80
N GLY A 52 -6.40 -12.08 -2.17
CA GLY A 52 -6.91 -10.84 -2.70
C GLY A 52 -5.84 -9.75 -2.79
N LEU A 53 -4.88 -9.73 -1.87
CA LEU A 53 -3.75 -8.81 -1.93
C LEU A 53 -2.89 -9.08 -3.18
N ALA A 54 -2.51 -10.34 -3.39
CA ALA A 54 -1.65 -10.77 -4.50
C ALA A 54 -2.28 -10.45 -5.86
N LYS A 55 -3.57 -10.76 -6.05
CA LYS A 55 -4.31 -10.42 -7.29
C LYS A 55 -4.24 -8.93 -7.63
N ARG A 56 -4.29 -8.05 -6.62
CA ARG A 56 -4.25 -6.60 -6.81
C ARG A 56 -2.86 -6.09 -7.07
N ALA A 57 -1.85 -6.67 -6.42
CA ALA A 57 -0.46 -6.42 -6.74
C ALA A 57 -0.18 -6.75 -8.22
N ASP A 58 -0.60 -7.92 -8.69
CA ASP A 58 -0.42 -8.34 -10.09
C ASP A 58 -1.16 -7.41 -11.06
N ALA A 59 -2.42 -7.08 -10.76
CA ALA A 59 -3.20 -6.16 -11.58
C ALA A 59 -2.59 -4.75 -11.61
N LEU A 60 -2.10 -4.24 -10.49
CA LEU A 60 -1.47 -2.92 -10.43
C LEU A 60 -0.15 -2.90 -11.19
N GLN A 61 0.65 -3.96 -11.09
CA GLN A 61 1.87 -4.14 -11.87
C GLN A 61 1.58 -4.17 -13.37
N PHE A 62 0.48 -4.79 -13.78
CA PHE A 62 0.04 -4.81 -15.18
C PHE A 62 -0.41 -3.43 -15.67
N PHE A 63 -1.30 -2.74 -14.94
CA PHE A 63 -1.89 -1.48 -15.39
C PHE A 63 -1.00 -0.24 -15.17
N ALA A 64 -0.11 -0.30 -14.18
CA ALA A 64 0.73 0.82 -13.79
C ALA A 64 2.13 0.35 -13.34
N PRO A 65 2.92 -0.28 -14.22
CA PRO A 65 4.23 -0.85 -13.86
C PRO A 65 5.25 0.18 -13.35
N ALA A 66 5.06 1.46 -13.68
CA ALA A 66 5.91 2.57 -13.25
C ALA A 66 5.41 3.26 -11.97
N LEU A 67 4.36 2.74 -11.33
CA LEU A 67 3.84 3.23 -10.06
C LEU A 67 4.52 2.50 -8.92
N GLU A 68 4.96 3.22 -7.90
CA GLU A 68 5.50 2.58 -6.70
C GLU A 68 4.37 1.93 -5.90
N CYS A 69 4.45 0.60 -5.80
CA CYS A 69 3.53 -0.22 -5.03
C CYS A 69 4.30 -0.93 -3.91
N LEU A 70 4.03 -0.56 -2.66
CA LEU A 70 4.58 -1.24 -1.50
C LEU A 70 3.58 -2.27 -0.98
N GLN A 71 4.05 -3.46 -0.62
CA GLN A 71 3.21 -4.50 -0.01
C GLN A 71 3.60 -4.68 1.46
N PHE A 72 2.65 -4.44 2.37
CA PHE A 72 2.83 -4.66 3.80
C PHE A 72 2.09 -5.94 4.22
N PRO A 73 2.79 -7.09 4.26
CA PRO A 73 2.16 -8.40 4.49
C PRO A 73 1.84 -8.62 5.97
N ALA A 74 0.90 -9.53 6.24
CA ALA A 74 0.63 -10.03 7.57
C ALA A 74 1.77 -10.92 8.07
N TRP A 75 1.75 -11.25 9.36
CA TRP A 75 2.55 -12.36 9.87
C TRP A 75 1.93 -13.68 9.45
N ASP A 76 2.76 -14.70 9.25
CA ASP A 76 2.35 -16.09 9.01
C ASP A 76 2.08 -16.86 10.31
N CYS A 77 2.15 -16.17 11.46
CA CYS A 77 1.78 -16.69 12.76
C CYS A 77 0.68 -15.85 13.41
N LEU A 78 0.02 -16.41 14.42
CA LEU A 78 -1.02 -15.71 15.17
C LEU A 78 -0.40 -14.70 16.16
N PRO A 79 -1.15 -13.66 16.56
CA PRO A 79 -0.78 -12.88 17.74
C PRO A 79 -0.60 -13.80 18.96
N TYR A 80 0.52 -13.67 19.65
CA TYR A 80 0.91 -14.49 20.81
C TYR A 80 1.24 -15.97 20.52
N ASP A 81 1.57 -16.28 19.26
CA ASP A 81 2.13 -17.59 18.91
C ASP A 81 3.52 -17.81 19.52
N ARG A 82 3.90 -19.07 19.72
CA ARG A 82 5.23 -19.48 20.21
C ARG A 82 6.27 -19.50 19.10
N VAL A 83 5.83 -19.41 17.84
CA VAL A 83 6.72 -19.39 16.67
C VAL A 83 6.78 -17.97 16.12
N SER A 84 8.00 -17.49 15.89
CA SER A 84 8.24 -16.21 15.24
C SER A 84 7.80 -16.24 13.78
N PRO A 85 7.38 -15.11 13.21
CA PRO A 85 7.10 -15.02 11.79
C PRO A 85 8.37 -15.32 10.97
N ARG A 86 8.19 -15.82 9.76
CA ARG A 86 9.31 -16.07 8.84
C ARG A 86 10.14 -14.81 8.62
N ALA A 87 11.47 -14.96 8.63
CA ALA A 87 12.42 -13.87 8.45
C ALA A 87 12.19 -13.08 7.15
N GLU A 88 11.76 -13.74 6.08
CA GLU A 88 11.40 -13.11 4.81
C GLU A 88 10.22 -12.13 4.94
N LEU A 89 9.18 -12.49 5.70
CA LEU A 89 8.03 -11.62 5.95
C LEU A 89 8.43 -10.44 6.84
N VAL A 90 9.24 -10.70 7.87
CA VAL A 90 9.80 -9.64 8.71
C VAL A 90 10.62 -8.65 7.88
N SER A 91 11.48 -9.15 7.00
CA SER A 91 12.29 -8.34 6.08
C SER A 91 11.43 -7.47 5.17
N ARG A 92 10.43 -8.05 4.48
CA ARG A 92 9.50 -7.30 3.62
C ARG A 92 8.72 -6.21 4.36
N ARG A 93 8.33 -6.48 5.61
CA ARG A 93 7.67 -5.48 6.46
C ARG A 93 8.60 -4.34 6.83
N ILE A 94 9.84 -4.65 7.20
CA ILE A 94 10.84 -3.62 7.52
C ILE A 94 11.15 -2.79 6.28
N ASP A 95 11.40 -3.42 5.13
CA ASP A 95 11.62 -2.74 3.84
C ASP A 95 10.49 -1.77 3.50
N THR A 96 9.24 -2.21 3.64
CA THR A 96 8.06 -1.35 3.44
C THR A 96 8.04 -0.17 4.40
N LEU A 97 8.30 -0.40 5.70
CA LEU A 97 8.31 0.67 6.69
C LEU A 97 9.46 1.66 6.46
N THR A 98 10.64 1.20 6.05
CA THR A 98 11.78 2.08 5.73
C THR A 98 11.52 2.87 4.46
N ARG A 99 10.93 2.26 3.42
CA ARG A 99 10.47 2.95 2.21
C ARG A 99 9.46 4.05 2.54
N LEU A 100 8.55 3.81 3.50
CA LEU A 100 7.59 4.81 3.98
C LEU A 100 8.23 5.98 4.76
N LEU A 101 9.49 5.85 5.19
CA LEU A 101 10.24 6.94 5.80
C LEU A 101 10.94 7.83 4.78
N GLU A 102 11.20 7.32 3.58
CA GLU A 102 11.74 8.12 2.49
C GLU A 102 10.76 9.25 2.14
N PRO A 103 11.25 10.46 1.82
CA PRO A 103 10.40 11.55 1.36
C PRO A 103 9.48 11.04 0.26
N GLY A 104 8.18 11.28 0.41
CA GLY A 104 7.21 10.89 -0.58
C GLY A 104 7.25 11.86 -1.77
N ALA A 105 6.22 11.78 -2.59
CA ALA A 105 5.92 12.72 -3.66
C ALA A 105 5.63 14.15 -3.11
N ASP A 106 6.65 14.78 -2.55
CA ASP A 106 6.60 16.13 -1.96
C ASP A 106 6.97 17.20 -3.01
N LYS A 107 7.29 16.76 -4.24
CA LYS A 107 7.63 17.62 -5.38
C LYS A 107 6.52 17.58 -6.42
N GLU A 108 6.24 18.74 -7.00
CA GLU A 108 5.30 18.88 -8.11
C GLU A 108 5.75 18.01 -9.30
N GLY A 109 4.88 17.10 -9.72
CA GLY A 109 5.17 16.11 -10.77
C GLY A 109 5.52 14.70 -10.26
N ASP A 110 5.67 14.50 -8.95
CA ASP A 110 5.98 13.20 -8.37
C ASP A 110 4.72 12.34 -8.19
N LYS A 111 4.82 11.04 -8.52
CA LYS A 111 3.64 10.15 -8.51
C LYS A 111 3.34 9.74 -7.07
N GLY A 112 2.06 9.70 -6.72
CA GLY A 112 1.62 9.13 -5.45
C GLY A 112 2.01 7.65 -5.33
N ARG A 113 1.95 7.10 -4.12
CA ARG A 113 2.28 5.70 -3.83
C ARG A 113 1.04 4.90 -3.47
N VAL A 114 1.04 3.62 -3.82
CA VAL A 114 0.04 2.66 -3.34
C VAL A 114 0.67 1.73 -2.31
N ILE A 115 0.03 1.60 -1.16
CA ILE A 115 0.37 0.62 -0.13
C ILE A 115 -0.73 -0.43 -0.15
N LEU A 116 -0.38 -1.67 -0.50
CA LEU A 116 -1.25 -2.81 -0.41
C LEU A 116 -1.01 -3.51 0.93
N THR A 117 -2.07 -3.72 1.71
CA THR A 117 -1.99 -4.49 2.96
C THR A 117 -3.26 -5.31 3.19
N THR A 118 -3.28 -6.15 4.20
CA THR A 118 -4.49 -6.88 4.63
C THR A 118 -5.05 -6.33 5.93
N VAL A 119 -6.29 -6.67 6.25
CA VAL A 119 -6.88 -6.33 7.56
C VAL A 119 -6.01 -6.86 8.70
N SER A 120 -5.52 -8.10 8.60
CA SER A 120 -4.66 -8.73 9.60
C SER A 120 -3.34 -8.00 9.80
N ALA A 121 -2.71 -7.53 8.72
CA ALA A 121 -1.47 -6.76 8.78
C ALA A 121 -1.69 -5.36 9.35
N LEU A 122 -2.78 -4.69 8.95
CA LEU A 122 -3.09 -3.31 9.33
C LEU A 122 -3.34 -3.14 10.83
N LEU A 123 -3.96 -4.14 11.46
CA LEU A 123 -4.27 -4.11 12.90
C LEU A 123 -3.04 -4.30 13.79
N GLN A 124 -1.94 -4.81 13.23
CA GLN A 124 -0.71 -5.03 13.99
C GLN A 124 0.00 -3.70 14.27
N ARG A 125 0.39 -3.50 15.53
CA ARG A 125 1.24 -2.35 15.89
C ARG A 125 2.60 -2.48 15.21
N VAL A 126 3.11 -1.34 14.74
CA VAL A 126 4.44 -1.23 14.13
C VAL A 126 5.38 -0.42 15.02
N PRO A 127 6.70 -0.61 14.91
CA PRO A 127 7.67 0.24 15.58
C PRO A 127 7.44 1.72 15.22
N PRO A 128 7.58 2.66 16.17
CA PRO A 128 7.48 4.08 15.87
C PRO A 128 8.61 4.52 14.93
N ARG A 129 8.39 5.59 14.14
CA ARG A 129 9.38 6.09 13.15
C ARG A 129 10.79 6.26 13.72
N ARG A 130 10.90 6.75 14.97
CA ARG A 130 12.17 6.93 15.68
C ARG A 130 12.98 5.65 15.87
N SER A 131 12.35 4.47 15.87
CA SER A 131 13.05 3.19 16.00
C SER A 131 13.92 2.86 14.78
N PHE A 132 13.68 3.51 13.64
CA PHE A 132 14.49 3.34 12.44
C PHE A 132 15.63 4.37 12.31
N ALA A 133 15.65 5.39 13.17
CA ALA A 133 16.70 6.41 13.15
C ALA A 133 18.05 5.80 13.55
N GLY A 134 19.05 5.88 12.66
CA GLY A 134 20.37 5.28 12.88
C GLY A 134 20.40 3.75 12.82
N ALA A 135 19.29 3.10 12.45
CA ALA A 135 19.17 1.64 12.34
C ALA A 135 19.44 1.11 10.91
N THR A 136 20.00 1.94 10.03
CA THR A 136 20.32 1.60 8.64
C THR A 136 21.83 1.62 8.42
N LEU A 137 22.37 0.57 7.81
CA LEU A 137 23.77 0.51 7.39
C LEU A 137 23.85 0.66 5.87
N ALA A 138 24.47 1.75 5.40
CA ALA A 138 24.72 1.98 3.99
C ALA A 138 26.14 1.48 3.64
N LEU A 139 26.23 0.47 2.78
CA LEU A 139 27.48 -0.04 2.26
C LEU A 139 27.71 0.53 0.87
N LYS A 140 28.88 1.15 0.65
CA LYS A 140 29.34 1.55 -0.70
C LYS A 140 30.33 0.49 -1.19
N PRO A 141 30.36 0.17 -2.50
CA PRO A 141 31.34 -0.75 -3.08
C PRO A 141 32.77 -0.33 -2.80
#